data_AF-A0A0Q6UND2-F1
#
_entry.id   AF-A0A0Q6UND2-F1
#
_cell.length_a   1.000
_cell.length_b   1.000
_cell.length_c   1.000
_cell.angle_alpha   90.00
_cell.angle_beta   90.00
_cell.angle_gamma   90.00
#
_symmetry.space_group_name_H-M   'P 1'
#
loop_
_entity.id
_entity.type
_entity.pdbx_description
1 polymer ?
#
loop_
_entity_poly.entity_id
_entity_poly.type
_entity_poly.pdbx_seq_one_letter_code
_entity_poly.pdbx_strand_id
1 'polypeptide(L)'
;MDLLAKIWPDLDDAGRSKLSLEIVKGPPEELMSGIEEHERASSRDRRIFDRIVAIHRVENPPLTEILENELARLRSLYPKWRAAEGEQAHFSVWVESRFGPDTEYDVDDLGVLELEDLVDLLSKDESSGEGLVETWRQFAAAYGDRAVSALEMLSLRPNRGGAEVWRNGLWGLRDSIASGIAGRLFSLLSRVPDDLFSQPQFSQAAAQIVQAASKTELSSDLMSPFWSLFDRTLEAAATDLSNINVEDADWVFFTINRSMGYLAQAFFNELFRRNLRVGAGIPSDLAPRLDALIGADLIPHRPARVIAASRLPYLYAVDPSWVERNLLPGLDWTNEEEAVALWQGISWQARFDPQLWSAIKASFFEIFTPARIQRLSRYDRNLAQLLMLAGIEVGVDEMPRDRVRDAIRAMTKEMQLDAAAWIASYVQQHAAAATDAMEASGVDEVWRERVGPWLKRVWPSDPSIRSAGISEQFALAAIATNTAFEEAVALILPYLVPADGMLVLRELLRSTHPEVRPRPTFSLIEKMFKPQAFGWRIKDMRTLIDRIAVSDPAIAEEAAFRRWNGHLKTLEIAIPAHH
;
A
#
# COMPACT_ATOMS: atom_id res chain seq x y z
N MET A 1 26.67 16.62 -33.63
CA MET A 1 28.04 16.05 -33.75
C MET A 1 28.39 15.81 -35.20
N ASP A 2 27.50 15.17 -35.96
CA ASP A 2 27.70 14.89 -37.40
C ASP A 2 27.90 16.13 -38.27
N LEU A 3 27.24 17.24 -37.93
CA LEU A 3 27.47 18.51 -38.61
C LEU A 3 28.93 19.00 -38.47
N LEU A 4 29.55 18.81 -37.30
CA LEU A 4 30.95 19.21 -37.08
C LEU A 4 31.90 18.32 -37.89
N ALA A 5 31.69 16.99 -37.85
CA ALA A 5 32.47 16.04 -38.62
C ALA A 5 32.32 16.26 -40.14
N LYS A 6 31.11 16.64 -40.60
CA LYS A 6 30.82 16.92 -42.00
C LYS A 6 31.41 18.24 -42.49
N ILE A 7 31.34 19.29 -41.67
CA ILE A 7 31.84 20.63 -42.07
C ILE A 7 33.37 20.70 -41.97
N TRP A 8 34.00 19.93 -41.08
CA TRP A 8 35.44 20.04 -40.81
C TRP A 8 36.37 19.92 -42.04
N PRO A 9 36.14 18.96 -42.97
CA PRO A 9 36.90 18.89 -44.22
C PRO A 9 36.68 20.07 -45.16
N ASP A 10 35.50 20.68 -45.13
CA ASP A 10 35.07 21.73 -46.06
C ASP A 10 35.58 23.13 -45.66
N LEU A 11 36.12 23.27 -44.44
CA LEU A 11 36.69 24.52 -43.95
C LEU A 11 38.10 24.77 -44.51
N ASP A 12 38.51 26.03 -44.61
CA ASP A 12 39.90 26.41 -44.77
C ASP A 12 40.61 26.51 -43.40
N ASP A 13 41.91 26.81 -43.38
CA ASP A 13 42.68 26.87 -42.13
C ASP A 13 42.19 27.97 -41.18
N ALA A 14 41.72 29.09 -41.73
CA ALA A 14 41.12 30.18 -40.96
C ALA A 14 39.78 29.75 -40.33
N GLY A 15 38.93 29.04 -41.09
CA GLY A 15 37.67 28.48 -40.64
C GLY A 15 37.85 27.42 -39.57
N ARG A 16 38.80 26.48 -39.74
CA ARG A 16 39.16 25.48 -38.72
C ARG A 16 39.65 26.13 -37.44
N SER A 17 40.51 27.15 -37.55
CA SER A 17 41.01 27.89 -36.38
C SER A 17 39.89 28.61 -35.62
N LYS A 18 38.96 29.26 -36.35
CA LYS A 18 37.80 29.92 -35.74
C LYS A 18 36.87 28.93 -35.04
N LEU A 19 36.53 27.82 -35.70
CA LEU A 19 35.69 26.78 -35.11
C LEU A 19 36.35 26.16 -33.87
N SER A 20 37.68 25.98 -33.90
CA SER A 20 38.44 25.46 -32.76
C SER A 20 38.31 26.36 -31.54
N LEU A 21 38.47 27.68 -31.72
CA LEU A 21 38.31 28.67 -30.64
C LEU A 21 36.89 28.66 -30.07
N GLU A 22 35.85 28.52 -30.90
CA GLU A 22 34.47 28.43 -30.43
C GLU A 22 34.19 27.15 -29.64
N ILE A 23 34.77 26.01 -30.04
CA ILE A 23 34.59 24.74 -29.33
C ILE A 23 35.18 24.81 -27.92
N VAL A 24 36.38 25.39 -27.77
CA VAL A 24 37.08 25.47 -26.47
C VAL A 24 36.39 26.43 -25.49
N LYS A 25 35.63 27.43 -25.97
CA LYS A 25 34.80 28.26 -25.07
C LYS A 25 33.80 27.40 -24.28
N GLY A 26 33.30 26.32 -24.89
CA GLY A 26 32.28 25.46 -24.30
C GLY A 26 30.86 25.95 -24.62
N PRO A 27 29.83 25.24 -24.13
CA PRO A 27 28.44 25.63 -24.35
C PRO A 27 28.12 27.00 -23.70
N PRO A 28 27.18 27.77 -24.28
CA PRO A 28 26.61 28.96 -23.64
C PRO A 28 26.06 28.67 -22.24
N GLU A 29 26.13 29.67 -21.36
CA GLU A 29 25.82 29.53 -19.94
C GLU A 29 24.34 29.21 -19.68
N GLU A 30 23.45 29.64 -20.58
CA GLU A 30 22.02 29.34 -20.53
C GLU A 30 21.75 27.82 -20.61
N LEU A 31 22.58 27.08 -21.37
CA LEU A 31 22.49 25.61 -21.51
C LEU A 31 23.10 24.85 -20.32
N MET A 32 23.60 25.56 -19.31
CA MET A 32 24.19 25.04 -18.08
C MET A 32 23.40 25.43 -16.82
N SER A 33 22.32 26.20 -16.98
CA SER A 33 21.51 26.77 -15.89
C SER A 33 20.79 25.74 -15.01
N GLY A 34 20.51 24.54 -15.53
CA GLY A 34 19.85 23.44 -14.80
C GLY A 34 20.82 22.40 -14.21
N ILE A 35 22.14 22.64 -14.25
CA ILE A 35 23.16 21.72 -13.76
C ILE A 35 23.70 22.21 -12.42
N GLU A 36 23.81 21.29 -11.46
CA GLU A 36 24.33 21.58 -10.14
C GLU A 36 25.76 22.14 -10.18
N GLU A 37 26.07 23.05 -9.25
CA GLU A 37 27.34 23.79 -9.23
C GLU A 37 28.57 22.87 -9.27
N HIS A 38 28.52 21.78 -8.51
CA HIS A 38 29.62 20.84 -8.38
C HIS A 38 29.85 19.96 -9.62
N GLU A 39 28.85 19.83 -10.50
CA GLU A 39 28.93 19.06 -11.75
C GLU A 39 29.13 19.95 -12.99
N ARG A 40 29.02 21.28 -12.84
CA ARG A 40 29.02 22.19 -13.99
C ARG A 40 30.33 22.15 -14.77
N ALA A 41 31.46 22.04 -14.08
CA ALA A 41 32.78 21.98 -14.69
C ALA A 41 32.98 20.69 -15.52
N SER A 42 32.63 19.53 -14.94
CA SER A 42 32.75 18.24 -15.63
C SER A 42 31.79 18.12 -16.80
N SER A 43 30.56 18.64 -16.67
CA SER A 43 29.59 18.66 -17.76
C SER A 43 30.01 19.58 -18.92
N ARG A 44 30.57 20.75 -18.62
CA ARG A 44 31.18 21.64 -19.63
C ARG A 44 32.30 20.94 -20.37
N ASP A 45 33.25 20.37 -19.62
CA ASP A 45 34.41 19.68 -20.17
C ASP A 45 33.99 18.47 -21.02
N ARG A 46 32.95 17.72 -20.61
CA ARG A 46 32.45 16.56 -21.37
C ARG A 46 31.94 16.97 -22.74
N ARG A 47 31.19 18.07 -22.80
CA ARG A 47 30.65 18.61 -24.06
C ARG A 47 31.74 19.15 -24.99
N ILE A 48 32.87 19.63 -24.44
CA ILE A 48 34.04 20.02 -25.24
C ILE A 48 34.74 18.76 -25.76
N PHE A 49 35.00 17.80 -24.88
CA PHE A 49 35.62 16.52 -25.18
C PHE A 49 34.93 15.80 -26.35
N ASP A 50 33.60 15.63 -26.26
CA ASP A 50 32.84 14.90 -27.28
C ASP A 50 32.99 15.59 -28.65
N ARG A 51 32.91 16.93 -28.71
CA ARG A 51 33.07 17.70 -29.95
C ARG A 51 34.44 17.53 -30.58
N ILE A 52 35.50 17.56 -29.77
CA ILE A 52 36.87 17.35 -30.27
C ILE A 52 37.02 15.91 -30.78
N VAL A 53 36.49 14.93 -30.05
CA VAL A 53 36.53 13.51 -30.46
C VAL A 53 35.81 13.28 -31.78
N ALA A 54 34.66 13.90 -32.01
CA ALA A 54 33.94 13.77 -33.29
C ALA A 54 34.74 14.34 -34.47
N ILE A 55 35.45 15.46 -34.26
CA ILE A 55 36.33 16.03 -35.29
C ILE A 55 37.56 15.15 -35.50
N HIS A 56 38.17 14.63 -34.43
CA HIS A 56 39.38 13.82 -34.49
C HIS A 56 39.21 12.56 -35.37
N ARG A 57 38.00 11.98 -35.41
CA ARG A 57 37.66 10.81 -36.23
C ARG A 57 37.63 11.07 -37.73
N VAL A 58 37.53 12.33 -38.14
CA VAL A 58 37.60 12.67 -39.56
C VAL A 58 39.00 12.39 -40.10
N GLU A 59 40.01 12.39 -39.23
CA GLU A 59 41.44 12.13 -39.47
C GLU A 59 42.13 13.14 -40.40
N ASN A 60 41.50 13.48 -41.52
CA ASN A 60 41.97 14.44 -42.50
C ASN A 60 40.86 15.44 -42.86
N PRO A 61 41.06 16.75 -42.64
CA PRO A 61 42.26 17.41 -42.10
C PRO A 61 42.46 17.16 -40.59
N PRO A 62 43.71 17.14 -40.10
CA PRO A 62 44.01 16.88 -38.69
C PRO A 62 43.42 17.95 -37.77
N LEU A 63 43.43 17.67 -36.47
CA LEU A 63 43.06 18.68 -35.47
C LEU A 63 44.01 19.88 -35.56
N THR A 64 43.49 21.06 -35.21
CA THR A 64 44.35 22.21 -34.96
C THR A 64 45.10 22.04 -33.63
N GLU A 65 46.24 22.70 -33.49
CA GLU A 65 47.03 22.69 -32.25
C GLU A 65 46.20 23.06 -31.00
N ILE A 66 45.21 23.95 -31.16
CA ILE A 66 44.27 24.35 -30.10
C ILE A 66 43.46 23.15 -29.59
N LEU A 67 42.90 22.35 -30.50
CA LEU A 67 42.07 21.20 -30.13
C LEU A 67 42.91 20.00 -29.67
N GLU A 68 44.12 19.84 -30.21
CA GLU A 68 45.06 18.80 -29.74
C GLU A 68 45.46 19.03 -28.28
N ASN A 69 45.84 20.26 -27.94
CA ASN A 69 46.21 20.64 -26.58
C ASN A 69 45.03 20.50 -25.61
N GLU A 70 43.83 20.92 -26.01
CA GLU A 70 42.64 20.81 -25.16
C GLU A 70 42.20 19.34 -24.98
N LEU A 71 42.31 18.51 -26.02
CA LEU A 71 42.04 17.07 -25.91
C LEU A 71 43.03 16.38 -24.97
N ALA A 72 44.32 16.74 -25.03
CA ALA A 72 45.34 16.22 -24.13
C ALA A 72 45.06 16.61 -22.68
N ARG A 73 44.69 17.87 -22.42
CA ARG A 73 44.28 18.36 -21.09
C ARG A 73 43.09 17.56 -20.57
N LEU A 74 42.04 17.39 -21.37
CA LEU A 74 40.81 16.69 -20.98
C LEU A 74 41.06 15.19 -20.72
N ARG A 75 41.90 14.53 -21.51
CA ARG A 75 42.31 13.12 -21.27
C ARG A 75 43.11 12.96 -19.98
N SER A 76 43.95 13.94 -19.63
CA SER A 76 44.69 13.94 -18.37
C SER A 76 43.77 14.19 -17.16
N LEU A 77 42.79 15.09 -17.29
CA LEU A 77 41.88 15.45 -16.21
C LEU A 77 40.79 14.39 -15.97
N TYR A 78 40.35 13.69 -17.01
CA TYR A 78 39.33 12.64 -16.95
C TYR A 78 39.83 11.32 -17.59
N PRO A 79 40.72 10.56 -16.94
CA PRO A 79 41.34 9.36 -17.53
C PRO A 79 40.36 8.24 -17.90
N LYS A 80 39.18 8.23 -17.26
CA LYS A 80 38.12 7.25 -17.52
C LYS A 80 37.28 7.55 -18.77
N TRP A 81 37.37 8.76 -19.35
CA TRP A 81 36.59 9.11 -20.53
C TRP A 81 37.16 8.44 -21.78
N ARG A 82 36.35 7.59 -22.39
CA ARG A 82 36.65 6.92 -23.67
C ARG A 82 35.79 7.50 -24.79
N ALA A 83 36.31 7.43 -26.02
CA ALA A 83 35.51 7.71 -27.21
C ALA A 83 34.54 6.54 -27.42
N ALA A 84 33.22 6.79 -27.47
CA ALA A 84 32.22 5.75 -27.70
C ALA A 84 32.35 5.14 -29.12
N GLU A 85 32.16 3.84 -29.30
CA GLU A 85 32.26 3.21 -30.63
C GLU A 85 30.92 3.22 -31.37
N GLY A 86 30.96 3.14 -32.71
CA GLY A 86 29.77 3.01 -33.55
C GLY A 86 28.77 4.18 -33.44
N GLU A 87 27.46 3.85 -33.48
CA GLU A 87 26.37 4.84 -33.53
C GLU A 87 26.22 5.65 -32.24
N GLN A 88 26.70 5.12 -31.10
CA GLN A 88 26.64 5.78 -29.78
C GLN A 88 27.44 7.09 -29.76
N ALA A 89 28.42 7.23 -30.65
CA ALA A 89 29.26 8.41 -30.75
C ALA A 89 28.57 9.64 -31.37
N HIS A 90 27.40 9.45 -31.99
CA HIS A 90 26.66 10.54 -32.61
C HIS A 90 25.87 11.38 -31.59
N PHE A 91 25.71 10.88 -30.37
CA PHE A 91 24.92 11.51 -29.32
C PHE A 91 25.82 12.07 -28.21
N SER A 92 25.59 13.32 -27.80
CA SER A 92 26.31 13.95 -26.66
C SER A 92 25.90 13.38 -25.30
N VAL A 93 24.76 12.70 -25.27
CA VAL A 93 24.23 11.94 -24.15
C VAL A 93 23.59 10.70 -24.76
N TRP A 94 24.20 9.54 -24.56
CA TRP A 94 23.63 8.25 -24.92
C TRP A 94 23.09 7.62 -23.65
N VAL A 95 21.76 7.57 -23.52
CA VAL A 95 21.11 6.83 -22.45
C VAL A 95 20.73 5.47 -23.01
N GLU A 96 21.55 4.48 -22.73
CA GLU A 96 21.17 3.09 -22.90
C GLU A 96 20.46 2.67 -21.62
N SER A 97 19.14 2.58 -21.66
CA SER A 97 18.40 1.92 -20.58
C SER A 97 18.61 0.41 -20.72
N ARG A 98 19.65 -0.13 -20.08
CA ARG A 98 19.70 -1.57 -19.82
C ARG A 98 18.64 -1.88 -18.78
N PHE A 99 17.52 -2.43 -19.21
CA PHE A 99 16.62 -3.15 -18.32
C PHE A 99 17.21 -4.55 -18.13
N GLY A 100 18.06 -4.71 -17.12
CA GLY A 100 18.67 -5.99 -16.77
C GLY A 100 19.74 -5.82 -15.70
N PRO A 101 20.01 -6.87 -14.90
CA PRO A 101 21.05 -6.84 -13.88
C PRO A 101 22.42 -6.46 -14.48
N ASP A 102 23.22 -5.64 -13.80
CA ASP A 102 24.58 -5.25 -14.23
C ASP A 102 25.55 -6.43 -14.06
N THR A 103 25.45 -7.40 -14.97
CA THR A 103 26.23 -8.64 -14.95
C THR A 103 26.41 -9.19 -16.37
N GLU A 104 27.48 -9.97 -16.57
CA GLU A 104 27.76 -10.69 -17.81
C GLU A 104 27.00 -12.02 -17.91
N TYR A 105 26.24 -12.41 -16.86
CA TYR A 105 25.51 -13.68 -16.78
C TYR A 105 24.00 -13.47 -16.76
N ASP A 106 23.28 -14.08 -17.68
CA ASP A 106 21.83 -14.25 -17.56
C ASP A 106 21.46 -15.59 -16.89
N VAL A 107 20.15 -15.85 -16.76
CA VAL A 107 19.64 -17.06 -16.10
C VAL A 107 20.00 -18.33 -16.87
N ASP A 108 20.04 -18.26 -18.20
CA ASP A 108 20.39 -19.39 -19.06
C ASP A 108 21.90 -19.68 -19.00
N ASP A 109 22.73 -18.64 -18.92
CA ASP A 109 24.18 -18.77 -18.70
C ASP A 109 24.49 -19.53 -17.41
N LEU A 110 23.84 -19.15 -16.30
CA LEU A 110 23.94 -19.89 -15.02
C LEU A 110 23.40 -21.33 -15.14
N GLY A 111 22.41 -21.54 -16.02
CA GLY A 111 21.86 -22.85 -16.37
C GLY A 111 22.80 -23.76 -17.14
N VAL A 112 23.81 -23.23 -17.83
CA VAL A 112 24.77 -24.05 -18.57
C VAL A 112 25.99 -24.42 -17.72
N LEU A 113 26.36 -23.63 -16.70
CA LEU A 113 27.52 -23.88 -15.85
C LEU A 113 27.44 -25.20 -15.07
N GLU A 114 28.52 -25.97 -15.02
CA GLU A 114 28.60 -27.12 -14.11
C GLU A 114 28.39 -26.67 -12.66
N LEU A 115 27.87 -27.55 -11.80
CA LEU A 115 27.49 -27.18 -10.44
C LEU A 115 28.67 -26.60 -9.64
N GLU A 116 29.86 -27.15 -9.84
CA GLU A 116 31.09 -26.68 -9.20
C GLU A 116 31.50 -25.27 -9.68
N ASP A 117 31.40 -25.00 -10.98
CA ASP A 117 31.69 -23.67 -11.55
C ASP A 117 30.70 -22.61 -11.07
N LEU A 118 29.42 -22.97 -10.95
CA LEU A 118 28.39 -22.09 -10.39
C LEU A 118 28.70 -21.76 -8.91
N VAL A 119 29.07 -22.76 -8.11
CA VAL A 119 29.43 -22.55 -6.70
C VAL A 119 30.69 -21.71 -6.56
N ASP A 120 31.69 -21.93 -7.41
CA ASP A 120 32.92 -21.15 -7.42
C ASP A 120 32.66 -19.69 -7.85
N LEU A 121 31.74 -19.47 -8.79
CA LEU A 121 31.27 -18.13 -9.18
C LEU A 121 30.62 -17.42 -7.99
N LEU A 122 29.68 -18.07 -7.30
CA LEU A 122 28.96 -17.53 -6.14
C LEU A 122 29.84 -17.36 -4.89
N SER A 123 30.96 -18.05 -4.81
CA SER A 123 31.89 -17.96 -3.67
C SER A 123 32.86 -16.77 -3.77
N LYS A 124 33.01 -16.14 -4.94
CA LYS A 124 33.95 -15.03 -5.14
C LYS A 124 33.43 -13.73 -4.51
N ASP A 125 34.27 -12.98 -3.82
CA ASP A 125 33.88 -11.74 -3.13
C ASP A 125 33.33 -10.67 -4.11
N GLU A 126 33.85 -10.64 -5.35
CA GLU A 126 33.39 -9.78 -6.45
C GLU A 126 32.03 -10.18 -7.04
N SER A 127 31.52 -11.39 -6.74
CA SER A 127 30.19 -11.85 -7.18
C SER A 127 29.03 -11.13 -6.49
N SER A 128 29.35 -10.29 -5.51
CA SER A 128 28.45 -9.40 -4.77
C SER A 128 27.97 -8.18 -5.59
N GLY A 129 28.34 -8.07 -6.87
CA GLY A 129 27.76 -7.05 -7.75
C GLY A 129 26.25 -7.23 -7.85
N GLU A 130 25.48 -6.14 -7.69
CA GLU A 130 24.00 -6.16 -7.63
C GLU A 130 23.35 -6.96 -8.77
N GLY A 131 23.98 -6.99 -9.95
CA GLY A 131 23.49 -7.76 -11.08
C GLY A 131 23.54 -9.27 -10.91
N LEU A 132 24.67 -9.85 -10.48
CA LEU A 132 24.83 -11.31 -10.43
C LEU A 132 23.95 -11.94 -9.35
N VAL A 133 23.81 -11.31 -8.18
CA VAL A 133 22.93 -11.79 -7.12
C VAL A 133 21.45 -11.76 -7.51
N GLU A 134 21.04 -10.79 -8.34
CA GLU A 134 19.69 -10.72 -8.90
C GLU A 134 19.46 -11.82 -9.97
N THR A 135 20.42 -12.06 -10.87
CA THR A 135 20.36 -13.20 -11.80
C THR A 135 20.31 -14.52 -11.03
N TRP A 136 21.11 -14.66 -9.96
CA TRP A 136 21.08 -15.84 -9.08
C TRP A 136 19.71 -16.04 -8.42
N ARG A 137 19.05 -14.97 -7.97
CA ARG A 137 17.67 -15.04 -7.44
C ARG A 137 16.69 -15.59 -8.49
N GLN A 138 16.78 -15.08 -9.72
CA GLN A 138 15.91 -15.52 -10.82
C GLN A 138 16.19 -16.97 -11.21
N PHE A 139 17.47 -17.35 -11.29
CA PHE A 139 17.89 -18.73 -11.51
C PHE A 139 17.34 -19.66 -10.43
N ALA A 140 17.42 -19.27 -9.15
CA ALA A 140 16.91 -20.06 -8.04
C ALA A 140 15.39 -20.26 -8.10
N ALA A 141 14.64 -19.27 -8.59
CA ALA A 141 13.20 -19.41 -8.83
C ALA A 141 12.87 -20.34 -10.01
N ALA A 142 13.68 -20.31 -11.08
CA ALA A 142 13.48 -21.12 -12.28
C ALA A 142 13.95 -22.58 -12.10
N TYR A 143 15.08 -22.80 -11.41
CA TYR A 143 15.78 -24.07 -11.31
C TYR A 143 15.99 -24.49 -9.85
N GLY A 144 14.90 -24.58 -9.08
CA GLY A 144 14.94 -24.74 -7.63
C GLY A 144 15.79 -25.92 -7.13
N ASP A 145 15.67 -27.12 -7.72
CA ASP A 145 16.47 -28.28 -7.31
C ASP A 145 17.98 -28.07 -7.45
N ARG A 146 18.40 -27.41 -8.54
CA ARG A 146 19.80 -27.13 -8.83
C ARG A 146 20.33 -26.01 -7.95
N ALA A 147 19.52 -25.00 -7.68
CA ALA A 147 19.88 -23.95 -6.74
C ALA A 147 20.03 -24.48 -5.31
N VAL A 148 19.17 -25.40 -4.86
CA VAL A 148 19.35 -26.09 -3.57
C VAL A 148 20.66 -26.89 -3.57
N SER A 149 20.98 -27.62 -4.64
CA SER A 149 22.26 -28.36 -4.74
C SER A 149 23.47 -27.42 -4.69
N ALA A 150 23.39 -26.23 -5.29
CA ALA A 150 24.45 -25.24 -5.24
C ALA A 150 24.63 -24.70 -3.82
N LEU A 151 23.55 -24.37 -3.10
CA LEU A 151 23.62 -23.94 -1.70
C LEU A 151 24.10 -25.06 -0.76
N GLU A 152 23.71 -26.31 -0.99
CA GLU A 152 24.22 -27.48 -0.26
C GLU A 152 25.74 -27.61 -0.43
N MET A 153 26.24 -27.52 -1.67
CA MET A 153 27.68 -27.58 -1.94
C MET A 153 28.42 -26.36 -1.36
N LEU A 154 27.84 -25.16 -1.49
CA LEU A 154 28.38 -23.92 -0.93
C LEU A 154 28.51 -23.99 0.60
N SER A 155 27.56 -24.63 1.30
CA SER A 155 27.61 -24.81 2.76
C SER A 155 28.83 -25.61 3.24
N LEU A 156 29.36 -26.49 2.39
CA LEU A 156 30.50 -27.36 2.68
C LEU A 156 31.85 -26.71 2.33
N ARG A 157 31.87 -25.58 1.60
CA ARG A 157 33.10 -24.87 1.24
C ARG A 157 33.64 -24.06 2.45
N PRO A 158 34.97 -23.83 2.53
CA PRO A 158 35.56 -22.93 3.53
C PRO A 158 35.06 -21.48 3.38
N ASN A 159 34.96 -21.00 2.14
CA ASN A 159 34.31 -19.74 1.80
C ASN A 159 32.88 -20.05 1.34
N ARG A 160 31.89 -19.66 2.15
CA ARG A 160 30.48 -19.97 1.94
C ARG A 160 29.74 -18.90 1.13
N GLY A 161 30.46 -17.94 0.54
CA GLY A 161 29.87 -16.76 -0.08
C GLY A 161 29.31 -15.78 0.95
N GLY A 162 29.04 -14.55 0.50
CA GLY A 162 28.43 -13.50 1.34
C GLY A 162 26.95 -13.79 1.65
N ALA A 163 26.41 -13.13 2.68
CA ALA A 163 25.00 -13.26 3.05
C ALA A 163 24.04 -12.87 1.91
N GLU A 164 24.45 -12.01 0.99
CA GLU A 164 23.67 -11.63 -0.19
C GLU A 164 23.39 -12.80 -1.13
N VAL A 165 24.34 -13.72 -1.32
CA VAL A 165 24.17 -14.93 -2.14
C VAL A 165 23.12 -15.84 -1.52
N TRP A 166 23.20 -16.05 -0.21
CA TRP A 166 22.23 -16.83 0.54
C TRP A 166 20.85 -16.18 0.53
N ARG A 167 20.78 -14.88 0.80
CA ARG A 167 19.53 -14.10 0.81
C ARG A 167 18.80 -14.22 -0.51
N ASN A 168 19.49 -13.97 -1.63
CA ASN A 168 18.89 -14.00 -2.96
C ASN A 168 18.56 -15.43 -3.42
N GLY A 169 19.43 -16.40 -3.13
CA GLY A 169 19.16 -17.81 -3.44
C GLY A 169 17.93 -18.33 -2.70
N LEU A 170 17.85 -18.11 -1.38
CA LEU A 170 16.69 -18.50 -0.57
C LEU A 170 15.43 -17.72 -0.97
N TRP A 171 15.54 -16.44 -1.35
CA TRP A 171 14.40 -15.69 -1.88
C TRP A 171 13.86 -16.38 -3.14
N GLY A 172 14.71 -16.66 -4.13
CA GLY A 172 14.28 -17.35 -5.36
C GLY A 172 13.60 -18.69 -5.08
N LEU A 173 14.15 -19.47 -4.14
CA LEU A 173 13.62 -20.78 -3.74
C LEU A 173 12.29 -20.73 -3.00
N ARG A 174 11.90 -19.57 -2.45
CA ARG A 174 10.65 -19.38 -1.70
C ARG A 174 9.43 -19.87 -2.48
N ASP A 175 9.38 -19.57 -3.77
CA ASP A 175 8.23 -19.89 -4.62
C ASP A 175 8.28 -21.36 -5.12
N SER A 176 9.44 -22.03 -5.00
CA SER A 176 9.66 -23.43 -5.37
C SER A 176 9.41 -24.42 -4.22
N ILE A 177 9.12 -23.97 -2.99
CA ILE A 177 8.94 -24.83 -1.81
C ILE A 177 7.85 -25.91 -2.05
N ALA A 178 6.79 -25.57 -2.78
CA ALA A 178 5.70 -26.48 -3.12
C ALA A 178 6.14 -27.64 -4.05
N SER A 179 7.29 -27.52 -4.71
CA SER A 179 7.81 -28.50 -5.67
C SER A 179 8.64 -29.62 -5.03
N GLY A 180 8.56 -29.79 -3.70
CA GLY A 180 9.19 -30.92 -2.98
C GLY A 180 10.60 -30.65 -2.45
N ILE A 181 11.14 -29.44 -2.62
CA ILE A 181 12.49 -29.07 -2.12
C ILE A 181 12.53 -28.77 -0.61
N ALA A 182 11.37 -28.67 0.05
CA ALA A 182 11.24 -28.23 1.43
C ALA A 182 12.12 -29.03 2.41
N GLY A 183 12.11 -30.37 2.31
CA GLY A 183 12.90 -31.23 3.20
C GLY A 183 14.41 -31.02 3.07
N ARG A 184 14.91 -30.83 1.84
CA ARG A 184 16.32 -30.52 1.58
C ARG A 184 16.70 -29.16 2.17
N LEU A 185 15.86 -28.15 1.95
CA LEU A 185 16.05 -26.81 2.52
C LEU A 185 16.05 -26.81 4.05
N PHE A 186 15.11 -27.50 4.69
CA PHE A 186 15.07 -27.58 6.16
C PHE A 186 16.33 -28.25 6.71
N SER A 187 16.78 -29.34 6.08
CA SER A 187 18.02 -30.03 6.43
C SER A 187 19.26 -29.13 6.25
N LEU A 188 19.35 -28.43 5.13
CA LEU A 188 20.43 -27.48 4.83
C LEU A 188 20.48 -26.37 5.88
N LEU A 189 19.37 -25.65 6.07
CA LEU A 189 19.28 -24.52 6.98
C LEU A 189 19.44 -24.91 8.45
N SER A 190 19.20 -26.18 8.81
CA SER A 190 19.48 -26.69 10.16
C SER A 190 20.96 -26.98 10.42
N ARG A 191 21.79 -27.10 9.37
CA ARG A 191 23.22 -27.45 9.46
C ARG A 191 24.17 -26.29 9.21
N VAL A 192 23.68 -25.20 8.61
CA VAL A 192 24.47 -23.97 8.43
C VAL A 192 25.01 -23.51 9.79
N PRO A 193 26.28 -23.06 9.92
CA PRO A 193 26.84 -22.57 11.18
C PRO A 193 26.11 -21.37 11.80
N ASP A 194 26.15 -21.24 13.12
CA ASP A 194 25.43 -20.19 13.87
C ASP A 194 25.93 -18.77 13.54
N ASP A 195 27.21 -18.61 13.21
CA ASP A 195 27.82 -17.32 12.85
C ASP A 195 27.25 -16.76 11.54
N LEU A 196 26.96 -17.64 10.57
CA LEU A 196 26.27 -17.26 9.33
C LEU A 196 24.77 -17.09 9.57
N PHE A 197 24.16 -18.01 10.33
CA PHE A 197 22.72 -18.00 10.57
C PHE A 197 22.25 -16.76 11.33
N SER A 198 23.07 -16.27 12.28
CA SER A 198 22.76 -15.08 13.09
C SER A 198 22.88 -13.76 12.33
N GLN A 199 23.34 -13.77 11.07
CA GLN A 199 23.38 -12.55 10.26
C GLN A 199 21.95 -12.11 9.89
N PRO A 200 21.59 -10.82 10.02
CA PRO A 200 20.23 -10.34 9.76
C PRO A 200 19.68 -10.73 8.38
N GLN A 201 20.50 -10.57 7.33
CA GLN A 201 20.12 -10.91 5.97
C GLN A 201 19.82 -12.41 5.79
N PHE A 202 20.59 -13.27 6.46
CA PHE A 202 20.43 -14.72 6.39
C PHE A 202 19.19 -15.16 7.18
N SER A 203 19.09 -14.76 8.45
CA SER A 203 17.95 -15.12 9.31
C SER A 203 16.62 -14.62 8.74
N GLN A 204 16.60 -13.45 8.12
CA GLN A 204 15.43 -12.95 7.39
C GLN A 204 15.06 -13.85 6.20
N ALA A 205 16.04 -14.28 5.41
CA ALA A 205 15.80 -15.20 4.30
C ALA A 205 15.31 -16.58 4.79
N ALA A 206 15.87 -17.10 5.88
CA ALA A 206 15.37 -18.30 6.55
C ALA A 206 13.91 -18.13 7.03
N ALA A 207 13.58 -16.98 7.61
CA ALA A 207 12.21 -16.66 8.03
C ALA A 207 11.23 -16.59 6.84
N GLN A 208 11.67 -16.09 5.68
CA GLN A 208 10.87 -16.13 4.44
C GLN A 208 10.61 -17.55 3.96
N ILE A 209 11.60 -18.45 4.04
CA ILE A 209 11.42 -19.88 3.72
C ILE A 209 10.40 -20.52 4.65
N VAL A 210 10.51 -20.29 5.96
CA VAL A 210 9.53 -20.79 6.96
C VAL A 210 8.13 -20.24 6.68
N GLN A 211 8.00 -18.94 6.38
CA GLN A 211 6.73 -18.31 6.02
C GLN A 211 6.13 -18.88 4.73
N ALA A 212 6.94 -19.13 3.70
CA ALA A 212 6.45 -19.70 2.46
C ALA A 212 6.05 -21.16 2.61
N ALA A 213 6.81 -21.96 3.37
CA ALA A 213 6.44 -23.34 3.68
C ALA A 213 5.11 -23.42 4.47
N SER A 214 4.86 -22.46 5.36
CA SER A 214 3.58 -22.35 6.08
C SER A 214 2.37 -21.96 5.20
N LYS A 215 2.57 -21.66 3.91
CA LYS A 215 1.47 -21.41 2.96
C LYS A 215 1.08 -22.68 2.20
N THR A 216 1.91 -23.71 2.26
CA THR A 216 1.70 -25.00 1.59
C THR A 216 1.28 -26.08 2.58
N GLU A 217 0.55 -27.09 2.13
CA GLU A 217 0.26 -28.27 2.93
C GLU A 217 1.50 -29.17 3.01
N LEU A 218 2.22 -29.09 4.13
CA LEU A 218 3.41 -29.90 4.37
C LEU A 218 3.01 -31.29 4.88
N SER A 219 3.75 -32.31 4.44
CA SER A 219 3.58 -33.66 4.94
C SER A 219 3.98 -33.77 6.43
N SER A 220 3.40 -34.74 7.14
CA SER A 220 3.59 -34.91 8.59
C SER A 220 5.05 -35.12 8.99
N ASP A 221 5.86 -35.75 8.15
CA ASP A 221 7.29 -35.99 8.37
C ASP A 221 8.12 -34.69 8.29
N LEU A 222 7.64 -33.67 7.58
CA LEU A 222 8.29 -32.37 7.46
C LEU A 222 7.91 -31.39 8.57
N MET A 223 6.93 -31.71 9.41
CA MET A 223 6.49 -30.84 10.50
C MET A 223 7.52 -30.66 11.60
N SER A 224 8.21 -31.72 12.00
CA SER A 224 9.28 -31.60 13.00
C SER A 224 10.47 -30.78 12.48
N PRO A 225 10.98 -31.01 11.26
CA PRO A 225 11.99 -30.13 10.65
C PRO A 225 11.53 -28.68 10.50
N PHE A 226 10.27 -28.45 10.11
CA PHE A 226 9.69 -27.11 10.01
C PHE A 226 9.76 -26.36 11.33
N TRP A 227 9.29 -26.98 12.43
CA TRP A 227 9.32 -26.36 13.75
C TRP A 227 10.73 -26.18 14.29
N SER A 228 11.64 -27.11 14.02
CA SER A 228 13.05 -26.96 14.39
C SER A 228 13.69 -25.75 13.69
N LEU A 229 13.39 -25.55 12.40
CA LEU A 229 13.88 -24.38 11.67
C LEU A 229 13.20 -23.09 12.15
N PHE A 230 11.90 -23.13 12.44
CA PHE A 230 11.17 -22.02 13.03
C PHE A 230 11.85 -21.57 14.34
N ASP A 231 12.10 -22.50 15.27
CA ASP A 231 12.68 -22.21 16.58
C ASP A 231 14.08 -21.59 16.44
N ARG A 232 14.93 -22.19 15.61
CA ARG A 232 16.27 -21.65 15.30
C ARG A 232 16.21 -20.25 14.70
N THR A 233 15.26 -20.02 13.79
CA THR A 233 15.08 -18.72 13.14
C THR A 233 14.54 -17.68 14.10
N LEU A 234 13.69 -18.07 15.04
CA LEU A 234 13.19 -17.20 16.10
C LEU A 234 14.31 -16.75 17.03
N GLU A 235 15.22 -17.64 17.43
CA GLU A 235 16.38 -17.28 18.26
C GLU A 235 17.27 -16.23 17.58
N ALA A 236 17.54 -16.39 16.28
CA ALA A 236 18.30 -15.40 15.51
C ALA A 236 17.53 -14.08 15.36
N ALA A 237 16.24 -14.14 14.99
CA ALA A 237 15.39 -12.96 14.80
C ALA A 237 15.18 -12.15 16.10
N ALA A 238 15.21 -12.81 17.26
CA ALA A 238 15.07 -12.15 18.57
C ALA A 238 16.20 -11.15 18.88
N THR A 239 17.38 -11.34 18.27
CA THR A 239 18.54 -10.44 18.43
C THR A 239 18.79 -9.56 17.20
N ASP A 240 18.00 -9.72 16.14
CA ASP A 240 18.09 -8.94 14.91
C ASP A 240 17.53 -7.52 15.11
N LEU A 241 18.43 -6.54 15.15
CA LEU A 241 18.10 -5.12 15.31
C LEU A 241 17.30 -4.55 14.12
N SER A 242 17.30 -5.21 12.96
CA SER A 242 16.49 -4.79 11.81
C SER A 242 14.99 -4.84 12.11
N ASN A 243 14.56 -5.64 13.11
CA ASN A 243 13.19 -5.71 13.63
C ASN A 243 12.80 -4.51 14.50
N ILE A 244 13.73 -3.59 14.80
CA ILE A 244 13.48 -2.40 15.62
C ILE A 244 13.30 -1.14 14.75
N ASN A 245 13.95 -1.08 13.57
CA ASN A 245 14.19 0.18 12.86
C ASN A 245 12.93 0.78 12.20
N VAL A 246 12.40 1.86 12.77
CA VAL A 246 11.20 2.58 12.32
C VAL A 246 11.60 3.85 11.56
N GLU A 247 12.25 3.70 10.41
CA GLU A 247 12.35 4.84 9.47
C GLU A 247 10.95 5.21 8.93
N ASP A 248 10.08 4.21 8.80
CA ASP A 248 8.70 4.33 8.34
C ASP A 248 7.69 4.32 9.49
N ALA A 249 6.78 5.30 9.54
CA ALA A 249 5.66 5.33 10.50
C ALA A 249 4.60 4.21 10.29
N ASP A 250 4.83 3.28 9.36
CA ASP A 250 3.92 2.21 8.98
C ASP A 250 4.41 0.85 9.49
N TRP A 251 3.97 0.49 10.69
CA TRP A 251 4.34 -0.74 11.36
C TRP A 251 3.89 -1.99 10.62
N VAL A 252 2.78 -1.94 9.90
CA VAL A 252 2.28 -3.10 9.14
C VAL A 252 3.16 -3.35 7.92
N PHE A 253 3.47 -2.30 7.13
CA PHE A 253 4.39 -2.41 6.00
C PHE A 253 5.78 -2.85 6.44
N PHE A 254 6.28 -2.27 7.52
CA PHE A 254 7.53 -2.70 8.14
C PHE A 254 7.46 -4.18 8.51
N THR A 255 6.43 -4.59 9.25
CA THR A 255 6.27 -5.96 9.78
C THR A 255 6.26 -7.02 8.68
N ILE A 256 5.53 -6.80 7.58
CA ILE A 256 5.45 -7.80 6.50
C ILE A 256 6.76 -7.99 5.73
N ASN A 257 7.76 -7.13 5.98
CA ASN A 257 9.07 -7.14 5.35
C ASN A 257 10.19 -7.44 6.36
N ARG A 258 9.89 -8.06 7.50
CA ARG A 258 10.85 -8.34 8.59
C ARG A 258 10.81 -9.78 9.06
N SER A 259 11.95 -10.27 9.56
CA SER A 259 12.15 -11.67 9.98
C SER A 259 11.10 -12.09 11.01
N MET A 260 10.89 -11.26 12.03
CA MET A 260 9.92 -11.52 13.08
C MET A 260 8.45 -11.53 12.57
N GLY A 261 8.13 -10.69 11.59
CA GLY A 261 6.81 -10.67 10.97
C GLY A 261 6.56 -11.87 10.04
N TYR A 262 7.59 -12.38 9.37
CA TYR A 262 7.51 -13.63 8.60
C TYR A 262 7.27 -14.85 9.50
N LEU A 263 8.00 -14.94 10.62
CA LEU A 263 7.79 -15.99 11.62
C LEU A 263 6.38 -15.93 12.20
N ALA A 264 5.89 -14.76 12.56
CA ALA A 264 4.52 -14.65 13.08
C ALA A 264 3.47 -15.08 12.06
N GLN A 265 3.61 -14.68 10.79
CA GLN A 265 2.74 -15.19 9.72
C GLN A 265 2.82 -16.72 9.61
N ALA A 266 4.01 -17.30 9.71
CA ALA A 266 4.19 -18.74 9.65
C ALA A 266 3.48 -19.47 10.79
N PHE A 267 3.70 -18.99 12.02
CA PHE A 267 3.07 -19.53 13.22
C PHE A 267 1.53 -19.49 13.10
N PHE A 268 0.97 -18.35 12.73
CA PHE A 268 -0.48 -18.20 12.66
C PHE A 268 -1.10 -18.99 11.50
N ASN A 269 -0.41 -19.19 10.39
CA ASN A 269 -0.88 -20.09 9.33
C ASN A 269 -1.04 -21.52 9.86
N GLU A 270 -0.07 -22.03 10.63
CA GLU A 270 -0.17 -23.35 11.26
C GLU A 270 -1.26 -23.40 12.34
N LEU A 271 -1.40 -22.35 13.14
CA LEU A 271 -2.44 -22.28 14.16
C LEU A 271 -3.84 -22.34 13.53
N PHE A 272 -4.10 -21.59 12.45
CA PHE A 272 -5.42 -21.53 11.81
C PHE A 272 -5.80 -22.83 11.12
N ARG A 273 -4.84 -23.62 10.63
CA ARG A 273 -5.11 -24.96 10.08
C ARG A 273 -5.71 -25.92 11.09
N ARG A 274 -5.50 -25.67 12.38
CA ARG A 274 -6.08 -26.51 13.45
C ARG A 274 -7.58 -26.30 13.63
N ASN A 275 -8.18 -25.28 12.99
CA ASN A 275 -9.60 -24.99 13.06
C ASN A 275 -10.13 -25.01 14.50
N LEU A 276 -9.43 -24.29 15.38
CA LEU A 276 -9.72 -24.27 16.82
C LEU A 276 -11.13 -23.77 17.09
N ARG A 277 -11.80 -24.40 18.05
CA ARG A 277 -13.13 -23.97 18.52
C ARG A 277 -13.00 -22.79 19.47
N VAL A 278 -14.07 -22.02 19.61
CA VAL A 278 -14.19 -20.97 20.64
C VAL A 278 -13.90 -21.57 22.01
N GLY A 279 -13.02 -20.93 22.78
CA GLY A 279 -12.61 -21.35 24.11
C GLY A 279 -11.76 -22.63 24.18
N ALA A 280 -11.25 -23.14 23.05
CA ALA A 280 -10.40 -24.34 23.04
C ALA A 280 -9.03 -24.13 23.71
N GLY A 281 -8.58 -22.88 23.85
CA GLY A 281 -7.22 -22.53 24.26
C GLY A 281 -6.21 -22.71 23.14
N ILE A 282 -5.05 -22.06 23.28
CA ILE A 282 -3.92 -22.31 22.39
C ILE A 282 -3.37 -23.73 22.68
N PRO A 283 -3.18 -24.58 21.66
CA PRO A 283 -2.66 -25.94 21.85
C PRO A 283 -1.34 -25.96 22.61
N SER A 284 -1.18 -26.90 23.54
CA SER A 284 -0.02 -26.97 24.45
C SER A 284 1.32 -27.17 23.74
N ASP A 285 1.33 -27.75 22.55
CA ASP A 285 2.52 -27.94 21.71
C ASP A 285 2.93 -26.66 20.96
N LEU A 286 2.03 -25.68 20.82
CA LEU A 286 2.28 -24.38 20.20
C LEU A 286 2.43 -23.24 21.21
N ALA A 287 1.82 -23.35 22.39
CA ALA A 287 1.81 -22.28 23.39
C ALA A 287 3.23 -21.77 23.75
N PRO A 288 4.25 -22.62 24.01
CA PRO A 288 5.60 -22.13 24.29
C PRO A 288 6.23 -21.34 23.13
N ARG A 289 5.95 -21.74 21.88
CA ARG A 289 6.42 -21.05 20.68
C ARG A 289 5.71 -19.72 20.49
N LEU A 290 4.41 -19.66 20.77
CA LEU A 290 3.66 -18.41 20.74
C LEU A 290 4.19 -17.44 21.77
N ASP A 291 4.42 -17.89 23.01
CA ASP A 291 4.95 -17.04 24.08
C ASP A 291 6.33 -16.48 23.72
N ALA A 292 7.23 -17.34 23.21
CA ALA A 292 8.55 -16.93 22.75
C ALA A 292 8.49 -15.96 21.56
N LEU A 293 7.57 -16.19 20.61
CA LEU A 293 7.38 -15.33 19.44
C LEU A 293 6.84 -13.95 19.83
N ILE A 294 5.87 -13.89 20.74
CA ILE A 294 5.18 -12.66 21.12
C ILE A 294 6.06 -11.78 22.00
N GLY A 295 6.82 -12.39 22.92
CA GLY A 295 7.85 -11.73 23.73
C GLY A 295 7.38 -10.37 24.26
N ALA A 296 6.37 -10.34 25.13
CA ALA A 296 5.50 -9.20 25.42
C ALA A 296 6.18 -7.83 25.65
N ASP A 297 7.44 -7.81 26.09
CA ASP A 297 8.21 -6.59 26.38
C ASP A 297 9.47 -6.42 25.51
N LEU A 298 9.73 -7.36 24.61
CA LEU A 298 10.90 -7.33 23.74
C LEU A 298 10.62 -6.46 22.52
N ILE A 299 11.44 -5.42 22.34
CA ILE A 299 11.32 -4.47 21.22
C ILE A 299 11.44 -5.17 19.86
N PRO A 300 12.42 -6.09 19.61
CA PRO A 300 12.51 -6.82 18.33
C PRO A 300 11.29 -7.70 18.02
N HIS A 301 10.46 -8.02 19.02
CA HIS A 301 9.27 -8.87 18.86
C HIS A 301 8.02 -8.08 18.49
N ARG A 302 8.08 -6.74 18.46
CA ARG A 302 6.93 -5.89 18.09
C ARG A 302 6.31 -6.27 16.74
N PRO A 303 7.07 -6.61 15.67
CA PRO A 303 6.46 -7.06 14.42
C PRO A 303 5.60 -8.33 14.58
N ALA A 304 5.99 -9.27 15.45
CA ALA A 304 5.15 -10.43 15.73
C ALA A 304 3.83 -10.02 16.41
N ARG A 305 3.88 -9.07 17.34
CA ARG A 305 2.69 -8.53 18.01
C ARG A 305 1.79 -7.73 17.07
N VAL A 306 2.34 -7.03 16.08
CA VAL A 306 1.55 -6.39 15.01
C VAL A 306 0.76 -7.44 14.20
N ILE A 307 1.40 -8.56 13.81
CA ILE A 307 0.68 -9.66 13.16
C ILE A 307 -0.38 -10.25 14.10
N ALA A 308 -0.05 -10.50 15.36
CA ALA A 308 -1.00 -11.05 16.34
C ALA A 308 -2.20 -10.12 16.54
N ALA A 309 -1.98 -8.81 16.63
CA ALA A 309 -3.01 -7.78 16.74
C ALA A 309 -3.94 -7.78 15.53
N SER A 310 -3.43 -8.02 14.31
CA SER A 310 -4.27 -8.20 13.11
C SER A 310 -5.19 -9.42 13.15
N ARG A 311 -4.94 -10.36 14.09
CA ARG A 311 -5.71 -11.59 14.31
C ARG A 311 -6.40 -11.61 15.67
N LEU A 312 -6.43 -10.47 16.36
CA LEU A 312 -6.89 -10.36 17.74
C LEU A 312 -8.30 -10.92 17.98
N PRO A 313 -9.32 -10.68 17.12
CA PRO A 313 -10.64 -11.29 17.30
C PRO A 313 -10.62 -12.81 17.35
N TYR A 314 -9.85 -13.46 16.47
CA TYR A 314 -9.73 -14.92 16.45
C TYR A 314 -9.01 -15.42 17.71
N LEU A 315 -7.88 -14.79 18.06
CA LEU A 315 -7.11 -15.19 19.24
C LEU A 315 -7.93 -15.04 20.52
N TYR A 316 -8.70 -13.96 20.63
CA TYR A 316 -9.57 -13.72 21.77
C TYR A 316 -10.71 -14.74 21.84
N ALA A 317 -11.31 -15.10 20.70
CA ALA A 317 -12.32 -16.15 20.67
C ALA A 317 -11.77 -17.54 21.07
N VAL A 318 -10.51 -17.84 20.75
CA VAL A 318 -9.88 -19.13 21.07
C VAL A 318 -9.37 -19.19 22.51
N ASP A 319 -8.66 -18.17 22.97
CA ASP A 319 -8.01 -18.11 24.28
C ASP A 319 -8.00 -16.67 24.85
N PRO A 320 -9.14 -16.21 25.42
CA PRO A 320 -9.24 -14.86 25.97
C PRO A 320 -8.19 -14.59 27.05
N SER A 321 -7.95 -15.57 27.92
CA SER A 321 -7.00 -15.43 29.03
C SER A 321 -5.56 -15.26 28.57
N TRP A 322 -5.15 -15.93 27.48
CA TRP A 322 -3.84 -15.70 26.89
C TRP A 322 -3.73 -14.31 26.27
N VAL A 323 -4.77 -13.86 25.55
CA VAL A 323 -4.80 -12.52 24.92
C VAL A 323 -4.74 -11.40 25.95
N GLU A 324 -5.53 -11.50 27.03
CA GLU A 324 -5.57 -10.55 28.14
C GLU A 324 -4.19 -10.38 28.80
N ARG A 325 -3.42 -11.47 28.93
CA ARG A 325 -2.10 -11.42 29.54
C ARG A 325 -1.00 -10.90 28.60
N ASN A 326 -1.06 -11.26 27.32
CA ASN A 326 0.09 -11.13 26.42
C ASN A 326 -0.06 -10.07 25.31
N LEU A 327 -1.28 -9.65 24.96
CA LEU A 327 -1.52 -8.70 23.87
C LEU A 327 -2.24 -7.43 24.32
N LEU A 328 -3.26 -7.54 25.18
CA LEU A 328 -4.03 -6.37 25.60
C LEU A 328 -3.20 -5.30 26.33
N PRO A 329 -2.17 -5.62 27.15
CA PRO A 329 -1.34 -4.59 27.76
C PRO A 329 -0.66 -3.69 26.71
N GLY A 330 -0.26 -4.24 25.55
CA GLY A 330 0.33 -3.44 24.48
C GLY A 330 -0.63 -2.51 23.76
N LEU A 331 -1.94 -2.63 23.97
CA LEU A 331 -2.96 -1.70 23.45
C LEU A 331 -3.18 -0.50 24.35
N ASP A 332 -2.77 -0.59 25.62
CA ASP A 332 -2.79 0.56 26.50
C ASP A 332 -1.76 1.59 26.04
N TRP A 333 -2.08 2.86 26.25
CA TRP A 333 -1.24 3.95 25.78
C TRP A 333 -0.10 4.29 26.75
N THR A 334 0.25 3.39 27.68
CA THR A 334 1.41 3.56 28.57
C THR A 334 2.71 3.51 27.77
N ASN A 335 2.76 2.64 26.75
CA ASN A 335 3.82 2.62 25.75
C ASN A 335 3.27 3.06 24.38
N GLU A 336 3.46 4.34 24.08
CA GLU A 336 2.98 4.99 22.85
C GLU A 336 3.46 4.31 21.55
N GLU A 337 4.71 3.81 21.50
CA GLU A 337 5.21 3.11 20.29
C GLU A 337 4.56 1.74 20.11
N GLU A 338 4.37 1.02 21.21
CA GLU A 338 3.72 -0.29 21.20
C GLU A 338 2.25 -0.16 20.80
N ALA A 339 1.52 0.77 21.44
CA ALA A 339 0.12 1.02 21.16
C ALA A 339 -0.10 1.38 19.69
N VAL A 340 0.71 2.29 19.13
CA VAL A 340 0.60 2.66 17.70
C VAL A 340 0.79 1.43 16.81
N ALA A 341 1.80 0.60 17.07
CA ALA A 341 2.06 -0.58 16.27
C ALA A 341 0.89 -1.58 16.31
N LEU A 342 0.38 -1.90 17.50
CA LEU A 342 -0.70 -2.86 17.66
C LEU A 342 -2.04 -2.31 17.12
N TRP A 343 -2.33 -1.02 17.31
CA TRP A 343 -3.52 -0.39 16.74
C TRP A 343 -3.48 -0.34 15.21
N GLN A 344 -2.31 -0.12 14.58
CA GLN A 344 -2.16 -0.29 13.13
C GLN A 344 -2.41 -1.75 12.72
N GLY A 345 -1.91 -2.72 13.50
CA GLY A 345 -2.17 -4.15 13.30
C GLY A 345 -3.66 -4.50 13.32
N ILE A 346 -4.41 -4.06 14.35
CA ILE A 346 -5.88 -4.24 14.44
C ILE A 346 -6.58 -3.58 13.24
N SER A 347 -6.18 -2.36 12.91
CA SER A 347 -6.80 -1.57 11.84
C SER A 347 -6.55 -2.16 10.46
N TRP A 348 -5.48 -2.95 10.26
CA TRP A 348 -5.16 -3.53 8.96
C TRP A 348 -6.29 -4.41 8.39
N GLN A 349 -6.96 -5.21 9.23
CA GLN A 349 -8.10 -6.04 8.80
C GLN A 349 -9.46 -5.50 9.24
N ALA A 350 -9.50 -4.54 10.18
CA ALA A 350 -10.71 -3.88 10.68
C ALA A 350 -11.84 -4.87 11.07
N ARG A 351 -11.48 -6.01 11.69
CA ARG A 351 -12.44 -7.02 12.14
C ARG A 351 -12.97 -6.69 13.52
N PHE A 352 -14.26 -6.96 13.73
CA PHE A 352 -14.95 -6.70 14.97
C PHE A 352 -15.39 -8.00 15.65
N ASP A 353 -15.29 -8.04 16.98
CA ASP A 353 -15.85 -9.08 17.83
C ASP A 353 -16.50 -8.42 19.06
N PRO A 354 -17.81 -8.64 19.30
CA PRO A 354 -18.51 -8.04 20.44
C PRO A 354 -17.94 -8.41 21.82
N GLN A 355 -17.40 -9.62 21.98
CA GLN A 355 -16.82 -10.07 23.26
C GLN A 355 -15.50 -9.34 23.53
N LEU A 356 -14.67 -9.16 22.48
CA LEU A 356 -13.42 -8.41 22.55
C LEU A 356 -13.67 -6.93 22.87
N TRP A 357 -14.77 -6.34 22.38
CA TRP A 357 -15.08 -4.92 22.56
C TRP A 357 -15.02 -4.49 24.04
N SER A 358 -15.59 -5.30 24.93
CA SER A 358 -15.60 -5.00 26.37
C SER A 358 -14.19 -4.79 26.95
N ALA A 359 -13.22 -5.53 26.44
CA ALA A 359 -11.83 -5.49 26.89
C ALA A 359 -11.01 -4.34 26.26
N ILE A 360 -11.31 -3.95 25.02
CA ILE A 360 -10.51 -2.94 24.29
C ILE A 360 -11.12 -1.54 24.24
N LYS A 361 -12.42 -1.37 24.57
CA LYS A 361 -13.15 -0.11 24.34
C LYS A 361 -12.51 1.11 24.98
N ALA A 362 -11.95 0.97 26.19
CA ALA A 362 -11.29 2.08 26.88
C ALA A 362 -10.09 2.60 26.07
N SER A 363 -9.15 1.71 25.73
CA SER A 363 -7.96 2.04 24.93
C SER A 363 -8.30 2.44 23.50
N PHE A 364 -9.39 1.91 22.93
CA PHE A 364 -9.85 2.30 21.60
C PHE A 364 -10.27 3.76 21.54
N PHE A 365 -11.04 4.26 22.51
CA PHE A 365 -11.45 5.67 22.51
C PHE A 365 -10.27 6.63 22.69
N GLU A 366 -9.19 6.17 23.30
CA GLU A 366 -7.96 6.94 23.48
C GLU A 366 -7.17 7.13 22.18
N ILE A 367 -7.47 6.39 21.11
CA ILE A 367 -6.95 6.63 19.75
C ILE A 367 -7.30 8.03 19.27
N PHE A 368 -8.51 8.52 19.60
CA PHE A 368 -9.10 9.68 18.97
C PHE A 368 -8.61 11.00 19.58
N THR A 369 -7.32 11.26 19.39
CA THR A 369 -6.69 12.57 19.57
C THR A 369 -5.98 12.96 18.28
N PRO A 370 -5.86 14.25 17.94
CA PRO A 370 -5.17 14.67 16.71
C PRO A 370 -3.75 14.10 16.58
N ALA A 371 -3.01 14.06 17.70
CA ALA A 371 -1.65 13.54 17.74
C ALA A 371 -1.58 12.03 17.44
N ARG A 372 -2.46 11.21 18.04
CA ARG A 372 -2.46 9.75 17.84
C ARG A 372 -3.00 9.35 16.48
N ILE A 373 -4.05 10.03 15.99
CA ILE A 373 -4.57 9.81 14.63
C ILE A 373 -3.47 10.05 13.59
N GLN A 374 -2.70 11.12 13.72
CA GLN A 374 -1.60 11.41 12.79
C GLN A 374 -0.55 10.28 12.73
N ARG A 375 -0.30 9.61 13.85
CA ARG A 375 0.66 8.49 13.94
C ARG A 375 0.13 7.18 13.38
N LEU A 376 -1.19 7.04 13.21
CA LEU A 376 -1.80 5.84 12.63
C LEU A 376 -1.80 5.88 11.09
N SER A 377 -1.32 6.96 10.48
CA SER A 377 -1.03 7.05 9.03
C SER A 377 -2.24 6.61 8.19
N ARG A 378 -2.05 5.78 7.16
CA ARG A 378 -3.08 5.29 6.22
C ARG A 378 -4.17 4.37 6.81
N TYR A 379 -4.13 4.10 8.11
CA TYR A 379 -5.11 3.23 8.80
C TYR A 379 -6.28 4.00 9.41
N ASP A 380 -6.28 5.33 9.27
CA ASP A 380 -7.31 6.25 9.76
C ASP A 380 -8.73 5.90 9.25
N ARG A 381 -8.86 5.58 7.96
CA ARG A 381 -10.11 5.10 7.36
C ARG A 381 -10.64 3.86 8.08
N ASN A 382 -9.78 2.88 8.33
CA ASN A 382 -10.18 1.61 8.95
C ASN A 382 -10.58 1.79 10.41
N LEU A 383 -9.99 2.75 11.12
CA LEU A 383 -10.39 3.13 12.48
C LEU A 383 -11.77 3.79 12.52
N ALA A 384 -12.05 4.67 11.56
CA ALA A 384 -13.37 5.26 11.41
C ALA A 384 -14.44 4.19 11.15
N GLN A 385 -14.13 3.22 10.28
CA GLN A 385 -14.98 2.06 10.02
C GLN A 385 -15.21 1.20 11.28
N LEU A 386 -14.15 0.88 12.02
CA LEU A 386 -14.25 0.11 13.26
C LEU A 386 -15.17 0.79 14.29
N LEU A 387 -15.08 2.12 14.45
CA LEU A 387 -15.96 2.85 15.37
C LEU A 387 -17.44 2.74 14.94
N MET A 388 -17.71 2.85 13.63
CA MET A 388 -19.07 2.73 13.11
C MET A 388 -19.60 1.31 13.24
N LEU A 389 -18.79 0.31 12.89
CA LEU A 389 -19.12 -1.10 12.99
C LEU A 389 -19.40 -1.51 14.44
N ALA A 390 -18.52 -1.11 15.37
CA ALA A 390 -18.73 -1.37 16.79
C ALA A 390 -20.08 -0.79 17.25
N GLY A 391 -20.36 0.47 16.93
CA GLY A 391 -21.61 1.12 17.32
C GLY A 391 -22.88 0.46 16.81
N ILE A 392 -22.83 -0.10 15.61
CA ILE A 392 -23.95 -0.82 15.00
C ILE A 392 -24.10 -2.23 15.57
N GLU A 393 -23.01 -2.95 15.85
CA GLU A 393 -23.04 -4.38 16.22
C GLU A 393 -23.14 -4.63 17.74
N VAL A 394 -22.50 -3.84 18.62
CA VAL A 394 -22.71 -4.00 20.09
C VAL A 394 -23.95 -3.28 20.61
N GLY A 395 -24.54 -2.42 19.80
CA GLY A 395 -25.72 -1.65 20.15
C GLY A 395 -25.42 -0.35 20.89
N VAL A 396 -26.41 0.55 20.85
CA VAL A 396 -26.33 1.95 21.30
C VAL A 396 -25.98 2.13 22.78
N ASP A 397 -26.24 1.14 23.62
CA ASP A 397 -26.10 1.24 25.09
C ASP A 397 -24.73 0.81 25.61
N GLU A 398 -24.00 -0.01 24.86
CA GLU A 398 -22.61 -0.41 25.16
C GLU A 398 -21.59 0.71 24.84
N MET A 399 -22.02 1.70 24.05
CA MET A 399 -21.19 2.79 23.55
C MET A 399 -21.43 4.09 24.33
N PRO A 400 -20.41 4.65 25.02
CA PRO A 400 -20.55 5.92 25.72
C PRO A 400 -20.75 7.06 24.73
N ARG A 401 -21.96 7.63 24.71
CA ARG A 401 -22.38 8.66 23.74
C ARG A 401 -21.36 9.79 23.58
N ASP A 402 -20.89 10.36 24.68
CA ASP A 402 -20.01 11.53 24.65
C ASP A 402 -18.62 11.17 24.10
N ARG A 403 -18.08 10.00 24.48
CA ARG A 403 -16.79 9.51 23.95
C ARG A 403 -16.85 9.27 22.45
N VAL A 404 -17.96 8.75 21.93
CA VAL A 404 -18.15 8.55 20.47
C VAL A 404 -18.24 9.90 19.75
N ARG A 405 -18.98 10.86 20.30
CA ARG A 405 -19.09 12.21 19.71
C ARG A 405 -17.74 12.90 19.68
N ASP A 406 -16.98 12.80 20.75
CA ASP A 406 -15.65 13.39 20.86
C ASP A 406 -14.67 12.70 19.91
N ALA A 407 -14.78 11.37 19.75
CA ALA A 407 -14.03 10.63 18.75
C ALA A 407 -14.29 11.13 17.32
N ILE A 408 -15.57 11.28 16.94
CA ILE A 408 -15.96 11.81 15.62
C ILE A 408 -15.46 13.25 15.43
N ARG A 409 -15.43 14.07 16.49
CA ARG A 409 -14.91 15.44 16.42
C ARG A 409 -13.39 15.50 16.26
N ALA A 410 -12.67 14.55 16.86
CA ALA A 410 -11.21 14.46 16.77
C ALA A 410 -10.73 13.91 15.41
N MET A 411 -11.57 13.16 14.69
CA MET A 411 -11.29 12.68 13.33
C MET A 411 -10.97 13.83 12.36
N THR A 412 -10.12 13.53 11.36
CA THR A 412 -9.90 14.40 10.20
C THR A 412 -11.18 14.51 9.35
N LYS A 413 -11.19 15.43 8.38
CA LYS A 413 -12.35 15.60 7.49
C LYS A 413 -12.55 14.35 6.61
N GLU A 414 -11.45 13.75 6.20
CA GLU A 414 -11.36 12.53 5.41
C GLU A 414 -11.94 11.36 6.21
N MET A 415 -11.51 11.16 7.46
CA MET A 415 -12.06 10.12 8.35
C MET A 415 -13.55 10.30 8.62
N GLN A 416 -14.02 11.53 8.82
CA GLN A 416 -15.46 11.82 9.01
C GLN A 416 -16.28 11.44 7.78
N LEU A 417 -15.74 11.72 6.58
CA LEU A 417 -16.34 11.29 5.32
C LEU A 417 -16.32 9.77 5.17
N ASP A 418 -15.19 9.13 5.49
CA ASP A 418 -15.06 7.67 5.44
C ASP A 418 -16.03 6.96 6.40
N ALA A 419 -16.25 7.50 7.60
CA ALA A 419 -17.26 7.00 8.53
C ALA A 419 -18.66 7.05 7.90
N ALA A 420 -19.04 8.19 7.31
CA ALA A 420 -20.33 8.35 6.65
C ALA A 420 -20.48 7.44 5.42
N ALA A 421 -19.42 7.32 4.61
CA ALA A 421 -19.39 6.45 3.44
C ALA A 421 -19.49 4.98 3.79
N TRP A 422 -18.87 4.56 4.90
CA TRP A 422 -18.99 3.20 5.40
C TRP A 422 -20.41 2.89 5.86
N ILE A 423 -21.07 3.80 6.59
CA ILE A 423 -22.49 3.65 6.98
C ILE A 423 -23.39 3.51 5.74
N ALA A 424 -23.18 4.35 4.73
CA ALA A 424 -23.94 4.26 3.48
C ALA A 424 -23.72 2.92 2.77
N SER A 425 -22.46 2.48 2.68
CA SER A 425 -22.10 1.19 2.09
C SER A 425 -22.70 0.01 2.85
N TYR A 426 -22.71 0.06 4.20
CA TYR A 426 -23.32 -0.97 5.03
C TYR A 426 -24.82 -1.12 4.72
N VAL A 427 -25.57 -0.02 4.70
CA VAL A 427 -27.01 -0.04 4.35
C VAL A 427 -27.22 -0.54 2.92
N GLN A 428 -26.42 -0.08 1.96
CA GLN A 428 -26.52 -0.50 0.56
C GLN A 428 -26.21 -1.98 0.33
N GLN A 429 -25.23 -2.54 1.05
CA GLN A 429 -24.91 -3.97 0.98
C GLN A 429 -26.09 -4.81 1.48
N HIS A 430 -26.74 -4.39 2.57
CA HIS A 430 -27.96 -5.04 3.06
C HIS A 430 -29.15 -4.87 2.10
N ALA A 431 -29.23 -3.75 1.38
CA ALA A 431 -30.23 -3.57 0.33
C ALA A 431 -29.98 -4.50 -0.89
N ALA A 432 -28.71 -4.67 -1.29
CA ALA A 432 -28.34 -5.48 -2.44
C ALA A 432 -28.40 -6.99 -2.17
N ALA A 433 -28.18 -7.41 -0.92
CA ALA A 433 -28.31 -8.80 -0.50
C ALA A 433 -29.78 -9.28 -0.51
N ALA A 434 -30.74 -8.36 -0.45
CA ALA A 434 -32.15 -8.64 -0.49
C ALA A 434 -32.66 -8.84 -1.93
N THR A 435 -32.28 -9.95 -2.56
CA THR A 435 -32.72 -10.25 -3.94
C THR A 435 -34.15 -10.77 -4.04
N ASP A 436 -34.75 -11.20 -2.92
CA ASP A 436 -36.18 -11.56 -2.84
C ASP A 436 -37.00 -10.54 -2.03
N ALA A 437 -38.27 -10.33 -2.41
CA ALA A 437 -39.17 -9.36 -1.78
C ALA A 437 -39.42 -9.59 -0.27
N MET A 438 -39.16 -10.82 0.22
CA MET A 438 -39.20 -11.14 1.66
C MET A 438 -37.98 -10.58 2.40
N GLU A 439 -36.82 -10.54 1.74
CA GLU A 439 -35.55 -10.04 2.28
C GLU A 439 -35.42 -8.51 2.17
N ALA A 440 -36.19 -7.86 1.28
CA ALA A 440 -36.20 -6.39 1.13
C ALA A 440 -36.69 -5.65 2.40
N SER A 441 -37.39 -6.37 3.29
CA SER A 441 -37.72 -5.92 4.65
C SER A 441 -36.47 -5.78 5.55
N GLY A 442 -35.40 -6.52 5.24
CA GLY A 442 -34.17 -6.57 6.02
C GLY A 442 -33.39 -5.25 6.04
N VAL A 443 -33.33 -4.49 4.94
CA VAL A 443 -32.65 -3.19 4.95
C VAL A 443 -33.40 -2.15 5.80
N ASP A 444 -34.74 -2.19 5.77
CA ASP A 444 -35.57 -1.29 6.56
C ASP A 444 -35.47 -1.59 8.06
N GLU A 445 -35.43 -2.88 8.42
CA GLU A 445 -35.19 -3.35 9.79
C GLU A 445 -33.78 -2.96 10.26
N VAL A 446 -32.75 -3.17 9.44
CA VAL A 446 -31.37 -2.71 9.72
C VAL A 446 -31.32 -1.21 9.98
N TRP A 447 -32.05 -0.41 9.20
CA TRP A 447 -32.14 1.03 9.45
C TRP A 447 -32.83 1.32 10.79
N ARG A 448 -34.02 0.77 11.03
CA ARG A 448 -34.84 1.09 12.21
C ARG A 448 -34.22 0.59 13.52
N GLU A 449 -33.58 -0.57 13.50
CA GLU A 449 -33.08 -1.23 14.70
C GLU A 449 -31.63 -0.86 15.01
N ARG A 450 -30.81 -0.60 13.99
CA ARG A 450 -29.36 -0.40 14.16
C ARG A 450 -28.90 0.99 13.74
N VAL A 451 -28.98 1.31 12.45
CA VAL A 451 -28.32 2.50 11.87
C VAL A 451 -28.97 3.80 12.35
N GLY A 452 -30.29 3.91 12.26
CA GLY A 452 -31.06 5.10 12.62
C GLY A 452 -30.89 5.47 14.10
N PRO A 453 -31.14 4.55 15.06
CA PRO A 453 -30.93 4.80 16.49
C PRO A 453 -29.48 5.21 16.80
N TRP A 454 -28.50 4.56 16.18
CA TRP A 454 -27.09 4.89 16.33
C TRP A 454 -26.77 6.32 15.87
N LEU A 455 -27.06 6.65 14.61
CA LEU A 455 -26.82 7.98 14.04
C LEU A 455 -27.49 9.08 14.86
N LYS A 456 -28.75 8.88 15.27
CA LYS A 456 -29.50 9.83 16.11
C LYS A 456 -28.79 10.13 17.43
N ARG A 457 -28.19 9.11 18.04
CA ARG A 457 -27.58 9.20 19.37
C ARG A 457 -26.20 9.86 19.32
N VAL A 458 -25.37 9.45 18.36
CA VAL A 458 -23.94 9.73 18.38
C VAL A 458 -23.44 10.69 17.32
N TRP A 459 -24.13 10.88 16.19
CA TRP A 459 -23.59 11.77 15.16
C TRP A 459 -23.61 13.24 15.65
N PRO A 460 -22.49 13.98 15.59
CA PRO A 460 -22.47 15.36 16.05
C PRO A 460 -23.30 16.26 15.14
N SER A 461 -24.06 17.18 15.74
CA SER A 461 -24.85 18.20 15.04
C SER A 461 -24.05 19.47 14.73
N ASP A 462 -22.77 19.50 15.11
CA ASP A 462 -21.88 20.65 15.01
C ASP A 462 -21.71 21.09 13.55
N PRO A 463 -21.80 22.39 13.24
CA PRO A 463 -21.65 22.88 11.87
C PRO A 463 -20.31 22.50 11.22
N SER A 464 -19.25 22.39 12.03
CA SER A 464 -17.91 22.01 11.56
C SER A 464 -17.85 20.59 10.99
N ILE A 465 -18.72 19.67 11.42
CA ILE A 465 -18.75 18.28 10.95
C ILE A 465 -19.51 18.15 9.62
N ARG A 466 -20.40 19.10 9.32
CA ARG A 466 -21.22 19.03 8.11
C ARG A 466 -20.38 19.34 6.87
N SER A 467 -20.45 18.47 5.88
CA SER A 467 -19.80 18.64 4.58
C SER A 467 -20.70 18.16 3.45
N ALA A 468 -20.43 18.62 2.22
CA ALA A 468 -21.14 18.16 1.03
C ALA A 468 -21.01 16.64 0.86
N GLY A 469 -19.79 16.09 1.02
CA GLY A 469 -19.55 14.65 0.94
C GLY A 469 -20.34 13.84 1.97
N ILE A 470 -20.36 14.25 3.24
CA ILE A 470 -21.16 13.56 4.28
C ILE A 470 -22.65 13.62 3.95
N SER A 471 -23.12 14.75 3.42
CA SER A 471 -24.52 14.91 3.01
C SER A 471 -24.89 13.93 1.91
N GLU A 472 -24.01 13.75 0.92
CA GLU A 472 -24.19 12.75 -0.14
C GLU A 472 -24.24 11.33 0.40
N GLN A 473 -23.31 10.95 1.28
CA GLN A 473 -23.29 9.59 1.84
C GLN A 473 -24.55 9.30 2.68
N PHE A 474 -24.98 10.21 3.53
CA PHE A 474 -26.21 10.03 4.30
C PHE A 474 -27.46 9.94 3.44
N ALA A 475 -27.53 10.73 2.37
CA ALA A 475 -28.62 10.63 1.42
C ALA A 475 -28.63 9.29 0.68
N LEU A 476 -27.46 8.81 0.25
CA LEU A 476 -27.32 7.48 -0.36
C LEU A 476 -27.73 6.36 0.60
N ALA A 477 -27.42 6.49 1.90
CA ALA A 477 -27.88 5.56 2.93
C ALA A 477 -29.41 5.56 3.06
N ALA A 478 -30.04 6.74 3.10
CA ALA A 478 -31.50 6.84 3.15
C ALA A 478 -32.16 6.26 1.89
N ILE A 479 -31.67 6.62 0.69
CA ILE A 479 -32.23 6.15 -0.59
C ILE A 479 -32.18 4.62 -0.72
N ALA A 480 -31.17 3.98 -0.14
CA ALA A 480 -31.03 2.52 -0.14
C ALA A 480 -32.11 1.80 0.70
N THR A 481 -32.79 2.49 1.61
CA THR A 481 -33.94 1.95 2.34
C THR A 481 -35.20 1.96 1.46
N ASN A 482 -36.20 1.16 1.83
CA ASN A 482 -37.47 1.05 1.12
C ASN A 482 -38.59 1.74 1.90
N THR A 483 -39.27 1.00 2.78
CA THR A 483 -40.38 1.53 3.59
C THR A 483 -39.89 2.48 4.68
N ALA A 484 -38.63 2.37 5.11
CA ALA A 484 -38.01 3.25 6.10
C ALA A 484 -37.52 4.59 5.51
N PHE A 485 -37.64 4.81 4.19
CA PHE A 485 -37.10 6.01 3.52
C PHE A 485 -37.56 7.33 4.14
N GLU A 486 -38.84 7.45 4.47
CA GLU A 486 -39.38 8.67 5.08
C GLU A 486 -38.75 8.95 6.45
N GLU A 487 -38.65 7.92 7.30
CA GLU A 487 -38.01 7.99 8.60
C GLU A 487 -36.52 8.30 8.47
N ALA A 488 -35.87 7.71 7.47
CA ALA A 488 -34.45 7.90 7.18
C ALA A 488 -34.14 9.33 6.75
N VAL A 489 -34.90 9.87 5.79
CA VAL A 489 -34.79 11.26 5.35
C VAL A 489 -35.01 12.21 6.52
N ALA A 490 -36.07 12.01 7.30
CA ALA A 490 -36.37 12.86 8.46
C ALA A 490 -35.19 12.89 9.47
N LEU A 491 -34.53 11.76 9.69
CA LEU A 491 -33.38 11.67 10.59
C LEU A 491 -32.15 12.42 10.06
N ILE A 492 -31.84 12.30 8.76
CA ILE A 492 -30.59 12.85 8.21
C ILE A 492 -30.68 14.33 7.86
N LEU A 493 -31.88 14.86 7.57
CA LEU A 493 -32.11 16.25 7.12
C LEU A 493 -31.36 17.32 7.96
N PRO A 494 -31.29 17.23 9.30
CA PRO A 494 -30.55 18.20 10.11
C PRO A 494 -29.04 18.23 9.83
N TYR A 495 -28.45 17.14 9.33
CA TYR A 495 -27.02 17.03 9.05
C TYR A 495 -26.64 17.48 7.64
N LEU A 496 -27.61 17.54 6.73
CA LEU A 496 -27.37 17.83 5.32
C LEU A 496 -27.04 19.31 5.09
N VAL A 497 -26.07 19.53 4.21
CA VAL A 497 -25.75 20.81 3.59
C VAL A 497 -25.81 20.65 2.07
N PRO A 498 -25.92 21.75 1.30
CA PRO A 498 -25.97 21.65 -0.15
C PRO A 498 -24.72 20.98 -0.74
N ALA A 499 -24.90 20.14 -1.75
CA ALA A 499 -23.89 19.36 -2.45
C ALA A 499 -24.23 19.24 -3.95
N ASP A 500 -23.27 18.79 -4.76
CA ASP A 500 -23.49 18.51 -6.19
C ASP A 500 -24.36 17.26 -6.38
N GLY A 501 -24.16 16.24 -5.53
CA GLY A 501 -25.07 15.10 -5.34
C GLY A 501 -25.36 14.29 -6.61
N MET A 502 -24.41 14.21 -7.54
CA MET A 502 -24.61 13.52 -8.83
C MET A 502 -25.05 12.06 -8.66
N LEU A 503 -24.43 11.34 -7.73
CA LEU A 503 -24.80 9.97 -7.41
C LEU A 503 -26.18 9.89 -6.75
N VAL A 504 -26.49 10.81 -5.84
CA VAL A 504 -27.80 10.91 -5.17
C VAL A 504 -28.93 11.11 -6.19
N LEU A 505 -28.75 12.03 -7.14
CA LEU A 505 -29.71 12.27 -8.22
C LEU A 505 -29.93 11.02 -9.07
N ARG A 506 -28.84 10.33 -9.43
CA ARG A 506 -28.91 9.09 -10.19
C ARG A 506 -29.66 7.99 -9.44
N GLU A 507 -29.37 7.78 -8.16
CA GLU A 507 -30.03 6.73 -7.37
C GLU A 507 -31.50 7.06 -7.11
N LEU A 508 -31.86 8.33 -6.86
CA LEU A 508 -33.27 8.75 -6.79
C LEU A 508 -34.03 8.47 -8.08
N LEU A 509 -33.42 8.74 -9.24
CA LEU A 509 -34.02 8.43 -10.54
C LEU A 509 -34.20 6.93 -10.78
N ARG A 510 -33.34 6.08 -10.21
CA ARG A 510 -33.45 4.62 -10.31
C ARG A 510 -34.41 4.01 -9.29
N SER A 511 -34.71 4.73 -8.20
CA SER A 511 -35.63 4.30 -7.16
C SER A 511 -37.10 4.54 -7.52
N THR A 512 -38.01 3.97 -6.73
CA THR A 512 -39.46 4.23 -6.76
C THR A 512 -39.90 5.27 -5.73
N HIS A 513 -38.97 5.86 -4.98
CA HIS A 513 -39.25 6.87 -3.95
C HIS A 513 -40.00 8.11 -4.48
N PRO A 514 -39.72 8.64 -5.69
CA PRO A 514 -40.47 9.77 -6.24
C PRO A 514 -41.97 9.49 -6.34
N GLU A 515 -42.37 8.24 -6.63
CA GLU A 515 -43.76 7.83 -6.73
C GLU A 515 -44.37 7.44 -5.39
N VAL A 516 -43.62 6.67 -4.60
CA VAL A 516 -44.14 6.03 -3.37
C VAL A 516 -44.04 6.95 -2.16
N ARG A 517 -43.05 7.85 -2.14
CA ARG A 517 -42.74 8.81 -1.06
C ARG A 517 -42.34 10.19 -1.65
N PRO A 518 -43.24 10.87 -2.40
CA PRO A 518 -42.93 12.12 -3.10
C PRO A 518 -42.47 13.25 -2.17
N ARG A 519 -43.11 13.40 -1.00
CA ARG A 519 -42.80 14.48 -0.02
C ARG A 519 -41.41 14.33 0.63
N PRO A 520 -41.03 13.16 1.18
CA PRO A 520 -39.66 12.93 1.64
C PRO A 520 -38.63 13.10 0.53
N THR A 521 -38.93 12.61 -0.68
CA THR A 521 -38.06 12.77 -1.86
C THR A 521 -37.81 14.25 -2.15
N PHE A 522 -38.86 15.08 -2.17
CA PHE A 522 -38.72 16.51 -2.41
C PHE A 522 -37.98 17.23 -1.27
N SER A 523 -38.22 16.83 -0.01
CA SER A 523 -37.51 17.40 1.14
C SER A 523 -35.99 17.15 1.06
N LEU A 524 -35.60 15.95 0.63
CA LEU A 524 -34.20 15.61 0.38
C LEU A 524 -33.64 16.48 -0.75
N ILE A 525 -34.39 16.64 -1.85
CA ILE A 525 -33.97 17.47 -2.99
C ILE A 525 -33.74 18.92 -2.57
N GLU A 526 -34.74 19.51 -1.90
CA GLU A 526 -34.71 20.91 -1.47
C GLU A 526 -33.52 21.18 -0.55
N LYS A 527 -33.21 20.24 0.34
CA LYS A 527 -32.14 20.40 1.31
C LYS A 527 -30.75 20.25 0.69
N MET A 528 -30.57 19.28 -0.19
CA MET A 528 -29.26 18.90 -0.70
C MET A 528 -28.83 19.66 -1.93
N PHE A 529 -29.76 20.06 -2.77
CA PHE A 529 -29.39 20.57 -4.07
C PHE A 529 -29.62 22.07 -4.17
N LYS A 530 -28.81 22.76 -4.97
CA LYS A 530 -29.06 24.15 -5.34
C LYS A 530 -29.66 24.19 -6.74
N PRO A 531 -30.85 24.79 -6.95
CA PRO A 531 -31.47 24.84 -8.27
C PRO A 531 -30.56 25.40 -9.36
N GLN A 532 -29.65 26.32 -9.00
CA GLN A 532 -28.74 26.99 -9.92
C GLN A 532 -27.54 26.14 -10.36
N ALA A 533 -27.28 24.98 -9.75
CA ALA A 533 -26.09 24.16 -10.01
C ALA A 533 -26.26 23.14 -11.16
N PHE A 534 -27.45 23.03 -11.77
CA PHE A 534 -27.82 21.91 -12.66
C PHE A 534 -27.69 22.14 -14.17
N GLY A 535 -26.92 23.12 -14.62
CA GLY A 535 -26.85 23.49 -16.05
C GLY A 535 -26.68 22.30 -17.02
N TRP A 536 -25.90 21.28 -16.67
CA TRP A 536 -25.64 20.12 -17.54
C TRP A 536 -26.48 18.86 -17.21
N ARG A 537 -27.29 18.86 -16.13
CA ARG A 537 -28.17 17.75 -15.70
C ARG A 537 -29.62 18.17 -15.47
N ILE A 538 -30.01 19.26 -16.10
CA ILE A 538 -31.34 19.83 -15.93
C ILE A 538 -32.45 18.86 -16.28
N LYS A 539 -32.25 18.02 -17.32
CA LYS A 539 -33.20 17.00 -17.78
C LYS A 539 -33.45 15.92 -16.73
N ASP A 540 -32.39 15.49 -16.04
CA ASP A 540 -32.47 14.48 -14.97
C ASP A 540 -33.28 15.03 -13.79
N MET A 541 -32.98 16.25 -13.36
CA MET A 541 -33.71 16.91 -12.27
C MET A 541 -35.17 17.22 -12.65
N ARG A 542 -35.42 17.65 -13.89
CA ARG A 542 -36.77 17.87 -14.44
C ARG A 542 -37.59 16.58 -14.37
N THR A 543 -37.01 15.48 -14.85
CA THR A 543 -37.65 14.15 -14.81
C THR A 543 -38.02 13.77 -13.38
N LEU A 544 -37.13 13.99 -12.41
CA LEU A 544 -37.37 13.70 -11.01
C LEU A 544 -38.50 14.55 -10.42
N ILE A 545 -38.50 15.87 -10.66
CA ILE A 545 -39.54 16.80 -10.21
C ILE A 545 -40.89 16.46 -10.84
N ASP A 546 -40.92 16.08 -12.11
CA ASP A 546 -42.15 15.72 -12.81
C ASP A 546 -42.76 14.43 -12.26
N ARG A 547 -41.93 13.42 -11.96
CA ARG A 547 -42.38 12.19 -11.28
C ARG A 547 -43.05 12.49 -9.94
N ILE A 548 -42.43 13.36 -9.13
CA ILE A 548 -42.99 13.80 -7.83
C ILE A 548 -44.33 14.51 -8.01
N ALA A 549 -44.43 15.45 -8.97
CA ALA A 549 -45.66 16.22 -9.22
C ALA A 549 -46.82 15.34 -9.72
N VAL A 550 -46.53 14.32 -10.53
CA VAL A 550 -47.54 13.36 -11.01
C VAL A 550 -48.08 12.51 -9.85
N SER A 551 -47.22 12.11 -8.92
CA SER A 551 -47.60 11.23 -7.81
C SER A 551 -48.26 11.94 -6.64
N ASP A 552 -47.89 13.19 -6.34
CA ASP A 552 -48.60 14.04 -5.37
C ASP A 552 -48.90 15.42 -5.97
N PRO A 553 -50.04 15.59 -6.67
CA PRO A 553 -50.42 16.88 -7.26
C PRO A 553 -50.54 18.02 -6.24
N ALA A 554 -50.79 17.72 -4.96
CA ALA A 554 -50.89 18.75 -3.93
C ALA A 554 -49.53 19.38 -3.61
N ILE A 555 -48.42 18.64 -3.76
CA ILE A 555 -47.07 19.20 -3.57
C ILE A 555 -46.74 20.27 -4.62
N ALA A 556 -47.34 20.18 -5.81
CA ALA A 556 -47.12 21.15 -6.89
C ALA A 556 -47.66 22.55 -6.55
N GLU A 557 -48.61 22.62 -5.62
CA GLU A 557 -49.19 23.87 -5.14
C GLU A 557 -48.33 24.53 -4.05
N GLU A 558 -47.37 23.81 -3.48
CA GLU A 558 -46.51 24.32 -2.40
C GLU A 558 -45.48 25.32 -2.92
N ALA A 559 -45.24 26.39 -2.15
CA ALA A 559 -44.39 27.50 -2.55
C ALA A 559 -42.93 27.08 -2.83
N ALA A 560 -42.41 26.12 -2.05
CA ALA A 560 -41.07 25.57 -2.25
C ALA A 560 -40.97 24.82 -3.59
N PHE A 561 -41.93 23.96 -3.89
CA PHE A 561 -41.97 23.19 -5.13
C PHE A 561 -42.12 24.09 -6.35
N ARG A 562 -43.03 25.07 -6.31
CA ARG A 562 -43.19 26.05 -7.40
C ARG A 562 -41.90 26.83 -7.67
N ARG A 563 -41.17 27.22 -6.62
CA ARG A 563 -39.88 27.91 -6.74
C ARG A 563 -38.85 27.05 -7.45
N TRP A 564 -38.72 25.78 -7.04
CA TRP A 564 -37.84 24.80 -7.66
C TRP A 564 -38.19 24.57 -9.14
N ASN A 565 -39.47 24.28 -9.40
CA ASN A 565 -39.99 24.06 -10.75
C ASN A 565 -39.78 25.27 -11.66
N GLY A 566 -40.03 26.48 -11.16
CA GLY A 566 -39.80 27.73 -11.88
C GLY A 566 -38.33 27.96 -12.25
N HIS A 567 -37.40 27.73 -11.32
CA HIS A 567 -35.97 27.87 -11.59
C HIS A 567 -35.49 26.90 -12.67
N LEU A 568 -35.94 25.64 -12.64
CA LEU A 568 -35.59 24.66 -13.66
C LEU A 568 -36.12 25.09 -15.05
N LYS A 569 -37.36 25.59 -15.14
CA LYS A 569 -37.89 26.11 -16.41
C LYS A 569 -37.07 27.27 -16.96
N THR A 570 -36.61 28.18 -16.10
CA THR A 570 -35.75 29.30 -16.52
C THR A 570 -34.40 28.82 -17.04
N LEU A 571 -33.80 27.82 -16.38
CA LEU A 571 -32.52 27.26 -16.80
C LEU A 571 -32.63 26.43 -18.09
N GLU A 572 -33.76 25.74 -18.34
CA GLU A 572 -34.00 25.00 -19.59
C GLU A 572 -34.03 25.93 -20.81
N ILE A 573 -34.59 27.12 -20.65
CA ILE A 573 -34.66 28.13 -21.72
C ILE A 573 -33.27 28.76 -21.98
N ALA A 574 -32.39 28.77 -20.97
CA ALA A 574 -31.08 29.42 -21.03
C ALA A 574 -29.95 28.54 -21.61
N ILE A 575 -30.16 27.22 -21.76
CA ILE A 575 -29.16 26.29 -22.32
C ILE A 575 -29.46 26.10 -23.81
N PRO A 576 -28.62 26.60 -24.74
CA PRO A 576 -28.79 26.33 -26.17
C PRO A 576 -28.70 24.83 -26.42
N ALA A 577 -29.62 24.28 -27.21
CA ALA A 577 -29.60 22.89 -27.62
C ALA A 577 -28.36 22.60 -28.49
N HIS A 578 -27.24 22.24 -27.86
CA HIS A 578 -26.14 21.57 -28.55
C HIS A 578 -26.36 20.06 -28.45
N HIS A 579 -26.70 19.49 -29.60
CA HIS A 579 -26.80 18.06 -29.88
C HIS A 579 -25.43 17.38 -29.86
#